data_AF-A0A926WI78-F1
#
_entry.id   AF-A0A926WI78-F1
#
_cell.length_a   1.000
_cell.length_b   1.000
_cell.length_c   1.000
_cell.angle_alpha   90.00
_cell.angle_beta   90.00
_cell.angle_gamma   90.00
#
_symmetry.space_group_name_H-M   'P 1'
#
loop_
_entity.id
_entity.type
_entity.pdbx_description
1 polymer ?
#
loop_
_entity_poly.entity_id
_entity_poly.type
_entity_poly.pdbx_seq_one_letter_code
_entity_poly.pdbx_strand_id
1 'polypeptide(L)' 'MNSTNLQIIEITEYQNKYFSHDEISEEYGITLYEKYQNQVDVEFPSYKTRYQWKLTAKGWHF' A
#
# COMPACT_ATOMS: atom_id res chain seq x y z
N MET A 1 23.99 -0.42 13.95
CA MET A 1 23.92 -0.56 12.48
C MET A 1 22.44 -0.53 12.13
N ASN A 2 21.90 0.63 11.69
CA ASN A 2 20.49 0.72 11.31
C ASN A 2 20.37 0.24 9.87
N SER A 3 20.17 -1.06 9.69
CA SER A 3 19.83 -1.63 8.39
C SER A 3 18.42 -1.17 8.03
N THR A 4 18.30 -0.09 7.27
CA THR A 4 17.04 0.29 6.64
C THR A 4 16.63 -0.86 5.72
N ASN A 5 15.69 -1.69 6.18
CA ASN A 5 15.12 -2.75 5.36
C ASN A 5 14.22 -2.09 4.32
N LEU A 6 14.78 -1.83 3.14
CA LEU A 6 14.04 -1.27 2.03
C LEU A 6 13.20 -2.39 1.41
N GLN A 7 11.89 -2.34 1.65
CA GLN A 7 10.94 -3.21 1.00
C GLN A 7 10.39 -2.50 -0.24
N ILE A 8 10.75 -3.00 -1.42
CA ILE A 8 10.23 -2.50 -2.69
C ILE A 8 8.96 -3.30 -3.02
N ILE A 9 7.85 -2.59 -3.21
CA ILE A 9 6.56 -3.19 -3.54
C ILE A 9 6.19 -2.79 -4.97
N GLU A 10 6.14 -3.76 -5.86
CA GLU A 10 5.70 -3.55 -7.25
C GLU A 10 4.17 -3.68 -7.34
N ILE A 11 3.50 -2.63 -7.80
CA ILE A 11 2.06 -2.62 -8.09
C ILE A 11 1.85 -2.22 -9.55
N THR A 12 0.95 -2.91 -10.25
CA THR A 12 0.61 -2.59 -11.64
C THR A 12 -0.44 -1.49 -11.67
N GLU A 13 -0.29 -0.51 -12.57
CA GLU A 13 -1.29 0.55 -12.76
C GLU A 13 -2.69 -0.04 -13.02
N TYR A 14 -3.69 0.54 -12.37
CA TYR A 14 -5.10 0.13 -12.43
C TYR A 14 -5.39 -1.31 -11.99
N GLN A 15 -4.44 -2.00 -11.35
CA GLN A 15 -4.69 -3.31 -10.75
C GLN A 15 -4.68 -3.23 -9.23
N ASN A 16 -5.65 -3.91 -8.62
CA ASN A 16 -5.70 -4.10 -7.18
C ASN A 16 -4.68 -5.17 -6.80
N LYS A 17 -3.74 -4.81 -5.93
CA LYS A 17 -2.82 -5.76 -5.32
C LYS A 17 -3.10 -5.85 -3.83
N TYR A 18 -3.22 -7.08 -3.35
CA TYR A 18 -3.52 -7.37 -1.96
C TYR A 18 -2.23 -7.75 -1.24
N PHE A 19 -2.01 -7.15 -0.07
CA PHE A 19 -0.88 -7.45 0.79
C PHE A 19 -1.38 -7.90 2.15
N SER A 20 -0.65 -8.82 2.75
CA SER A 20 -0.99 -9.25 4.10
C SER A 20 -0.73 -8.12 5.11
N HIS A 21 -1.43 -8.13 6.23
CA HIS A 21 -1.20 -7.13 7.29
C HIS A 21 0.25 -7.12 7.80
N ASP A 22 0.93 -8.26 7.73
CA ASP A 22 2.34 -8.41 8.11
C ASP A 22 3.31 -7.78 7.09
N GLU A 23 2.91 -7.68 5.81
CA GLU A 23 3.77 -7.14 4.74
C GLU A 23 3.82 -5.61 4.73
N ILE A 24 2.75 -4.96 5.21
CA ILE A 24 2.68 -3.51 5.32
C ILE A 24 2.25 -3.17 6.74
N SER A 25 3.20 -2.72 7.56
CA SER A 25 2.88 -2.24 8.89
C SER A 25 1.92 -1.05 8.82
N GLU A 26 1.07 -0.92 9.84
CA GLU A 26 0.03 0.12 9.89
C GLU A 26 0.60 1.54 9.73
N GLU A 27 1.76 1.82 10.33
CA GLU A 27 2.47 3.11 10.16
C GLU A 27 2.82 3.44 8.71
N TYR A 28 3.27 2.44 7.94
CA TYR A 28 3.62 2.60 6.53
C TYR A 28 2.38 2.72 5.67
N GLY A 29 1.33 1.95 5.98
CA GLY A 29 0.03 2.05 5.30
C GLY A 29 -0.63 3.42 5.49
N ILE A 30 -0.59 3.98 6.71
CA ILE A 30 -1.05 5.36 7.00
C ILE A 30 -0.22 6.36 6.20
N THR A 31 1.12 6.25 6.23
CA THR A 31 2.00 7.15 5.48
C THR A 31 1.73 7.11 3.97
N LEU A 32 1.50 5.91 3.42
CA LEU A 32 1.14 5.73 2.01
C LEU A 32 -0.19 6.40 1.69
N TYR A 33 -1.22 6.19 2.52
CA TYR A 33 -2.52 6.84 2.35
C TYR A 33 -2.39 8.37 2.43
N GLU A 34 -1.73 8.92 3.45
CA GLU A 34 -1.66 10.37 3.64
C GLU A 34 -0.82 11.07 2.56
N LYS A 35 0.38 10.55 2.26
CA LYS A 35 1.33 11.20 1.35
C LYS A 35 1.11 10.84 -0.12
N TYR A 36 0.64 9.64 -0.41
CA TYR A 36 0.59 9.09 -1.76
C TYR A 36 -0.83 8.77 -2.25
N GLN A 37 -1.90 9.16 -1.55
CA GLN A 37 -3.33 9.00 -1.98
C GLN A 37 -3.63 9.42 -3.43
N ASN A 38 -2.89 10.40 -3.97
CA ASN A 38 -3.07 10.89 -5.34
C ASN A 38 -2.51 9.90 -6.38
N GLN A 39 -1.52 9.10 -6.01
CA GLN A 39 -0.83 8.15 -6.90
C GLN A 39 -1.27 6.70 -6.64
N VAL A 40 -1.57 6.37 -5.38
CA VAL A 40 -1.94 5.03 -4.93
C VAL A 40 -3.19 5.14 -4.05
N ASP A 41 -4.24 4.42 -4.44
CA ASP A 41 -5.36 4.14 -3.55
C ASP A 41 -4.92 3.09 -2.52
N VAL A 42 -5.09 3.41 -1.24
CA VAL A 42 -4.78 2.50 -0.14
C VAL A 42 -6.06 2.21 0.63
N GLU A 43 -6.52 0.95 0.57
CA GLU A 43 -7.63 0.45 1.38
C GLU A 43 -7.07 -0.32 2.57
N PHE A 44 -7.45 0.11 3.77
CA PHE A 44 -7.00 -0.49 5.03
C PHE A 44 -7.53 -1.92 5.22
N PRO A 45 -6.78 -2.79 5.92
CA PRO A 45 -7.22 -4.14 6.24
C PRO A 45 -8.47 -4.08 7.10
N SER A 46 -9.56 -4.62 6.56
CA SER A 46 -10.86 -4.67 7.22
C SER A 46 -11.50 -6.03 6.94
N TYR A 47 -12.59 -6.34 7.64
CA TYR A 47 -13.35 -7.56 7.40
C TYR A 47 -13.77 -7.70 5.92
N LYS A 48 -14.06 -6.57 5.24
CA LYS A 48 -14.39 -6.51 3.81
C LYS A 48 -13.24 -6.91 2.89
N THR A 49 -12.00 -6.64 3.28
CA THR A 49 -10.79 -6.98 2.54
C THR A 49 -10.12 -8.25 3.06
N ARG A 50 -10.84 -9.04 3.87
CA ARG A 50 -10.31 -10.24 4.55
C ARG A 50 -9.05 -9.95 5.37
N TYR A 51 -8.98 -8.78 6.01
CA TYR A 51 -7.83 -8.32 6.80
C TYR A 51 -6.54 -8.15 5.98
N GLN A 52 -6.67 -7.86 4.68
CA GLN A 52 -5.55 -7.57 3.79
C GLN A 52 -5.56 -6.10 3.38
N TRP A 53 -4.37 -5.53 3.23
CA TRP A 53 -4.20 -4.25 2.56
C TRP A 53 -4.53 -4.41 1.09
N LYS A 54 -5.16 -3.40 0.50
CA LYS A 54 -5.39 -3.35 -0.93
C LYS A 54 -4.81 -2.06 -1.45
N LEU A 55 -3.78 -2.18 -2.28
CA LEU A 55 -3.15 -1.07 -2.98
C LEU A 55 -3.57 -1.08 -4.43
N THR A 56 -3.96 0.08 -4.95
CA THR A 56 -4.31 0.26 -6.36
C THR A 56 -3.58 1.48 -6.88
N ALA A 57 -2.65 1.30 -7.81
CA ALA A 57 -2.02 2.44 -8.48
C ALA A 57 -3.04 3.16 -9.38
N LYS A 58 -3.25 4.46 -9.15
CA LYS A 58 -4.18 5.31 -9.93
C LYS A 58 -3.59 5.80 -11.25
N GLY A 59 -2.31 5.50 -11.47
CA GLY A 59 -1.51 5.94 -12.61
C GLY A 59 -0.91 7.32 -12.39
N TRP A 60 0.23 7.59 -13.04
CA TRP A 60 0.89 8.89 -12.99
C TRP A 60 0.24 9.84 -13.99
N HIS A 61 -0.78 10.58 -13.54
CA HIS A 61 -1.22 11.76 -14.29
C HIS A 61 -0.35 12.95 -13.87
N PHE A 62 0.45 13.44 -14.82
CA PHE A 62 1.31 14.63 -14.69
C PHE A 62 0.51 15.92 -14.56
#